data_AF-A0A0C3K2R4-F1
#
_entry.id   AF-A0A0C3K2R4-F1
#
_cell.length_a   1.000
_cell.length_b   1.000
_cell.length_c   1.000
_cell.angle_alpha   90.00
_cell.angle_beta   90.00
_cell.angle_gamma   90.00
#
_symmetry.space_group_name_H-M   'P 1'
#
loop_
_entity.id
_entity.type
_entity.pdbx_description
1 polymer ?
#
loop_
_entity_poly.entity_id
_entity_poly.type
_entity_poly.pdbx_seq_one_letter_code
_entity_poly.pdbx_strand_id
1 'polypeptide(L)'
;MTHSWFLQRCNQIWTSAGYPDMPGHTFHIGGATELLLQGVPPDIVTTQGRWKSQAFLDYWHQISSILPLFISSSANSARLLSLDMIMDNFACCTNIHTVSCA
;
A
#
# COMPACT_ATOMS: atom_id res chain seq x y z
N MET A 1 13.10 -8.64 26.56
CA MET A 1 12.26 -7.43 26.46
C MET A 1 10.81 -7.87 26.46
N THR A 2 9.95 -7.30 27.30
CA THR A 2 8.51 -7.64 27.32
C THR A 2 7.72 -6.68 26.45
N HIS A 3 6.53 -7.12 25.99
CA HIS A 3 5.62 -6.26 25.23
C HIS A 3 5.25 -4.97 26.00
N SER A 4 4.96 -5.10 27.30
CA SER A 4 4.63 -3.94 28.15
C SER A 4 5.77 -2.95 28.27
N TRP A 5 7.00 -3.42 28.47
CA TRP A 5 8.17 -2.56 28.58
C TRP A 5 8.43 -1.79 27.29
N PHE A 6 8.33 -2.47 26.13
CA PHE A 6 8.51 -1.84 24.82
C PHE A 6 7.48 -0.74 24.58
N LEU A 7 6.19 -1.04 24.78
CA LEU A 7 5.13 -0.05 24.60
C LEU A 7 5.28 1.13 25.55
N GLN A 8 5.59 0.87 26.83
CA GLN A 8 5.83 1.93 27.80
C GLN A 8 6.97 2.85 27.35
N ARG A 9 8.07 2.27 26.82
CA ARG A 9 9.20 3.06 26.35
C ARG A 9 8.84 3.93 25.14
N CYS A 10 8.10 3.39 24.16
CA CYS A 10 7.64 4.15 23.00
C CYS A 10 6.65 5.24 23.41
N ASN A 11 5.65 4.92 24.22
CA ASN A 11 4.63 5.87 24.65
C ASN A 11 5.22 7.00 25.50
N GLN A 12 6.25 6.76 26.31
CA GLN A 12 7.00 7.84 26.99
C GLN A 12 7.57 8.86 26.00
N ILE A 13 8.16 8.39 24.90
CA ILE A 13 8.75 9.27 23.88
C ILE A 13 7.64 10.03 23.15
N TRP A 14 6.60 9.34 22.69
CA TRP A 14 5.51 9.96 21.94
C TRP A 14 4.73 10.98 22.76
N THR A 15 4.35 10.65 24.00
CA THR A 15 3.65 11.58 24.88
C THR A 15 4.51 12.80 25.23
N SER A 16 5.82 12.63 25.40
CA SER A 16 6.75 13.77 25.58
C SER A 16 6.83 14.69 24.36
N ALA A 17 6.56 14.17 23.16
CA ALA A 17 6.51 14.90 21.91
C ALA A 17 5.10 15.43 21.57
N GLY A 18 4.11 15.26 22.47
CA GLY A 18 2.74 15.74 22.28
C GLY A 18 1.81 14.82 21.49
N TYR A 19 2.25 13.59 21.19
CA TYR A 19 1.41 12.56 20.55
C TYR A 19 0.61 11.77 21.61
N PRO A 20 -0.53 11.18 21.24
CA PRO A 20 -1.30 10.33 22.15
C PRO A 20 -0.54 9.04 22.51
N ASP A 21 -0.96 8.40 23.60
CA ASP A 21 -0.55 7.02 23.91
C ASP A 21 -1.11 6.08 22.84
N MET A 22 -0.24 5.25 22.27
CA MET A 22 -0.58 4.38 21.16
C MET A 22 -0.61 2.92 21.60
N PRO A 23 -1.70 2.18 21.34
CA PRO A 23 -1.78 0.77 21.68
C PRO A 23 -0.93 -0.06 20.72
N GLY A 24 -0.42 -1.21 21.18
CA GLY A 24 0.44 -2.10 20.37
C GLY A 24 -0.17 -2.50 19.01
N HIS A 25 -1.50 -2.57 18.91
CA HIS A 25 -2.20 -2.86 17.66
C HIS A 25 -1.88 -1.86 16.53
N THR A 26 -1.63 -0.59 16.86
CA THR A 26 -1.28 0.43 15.86
C THR A 26 0.06 0.15 15.19
N PHE A 27 0.99 -0.55 15.85
CA PHE A 27 2.24 -0.99 15.23
C PHE A 27 2.00 -2.05 14.16
N HIS A 28 1.01 -2.94 14.33
CA HIS A 28 0.65 -3.91 13.29
C HIS A 28 0.05 -3.21 12.07
N ILE A 29 -0.84 -2.23 12.28
CA ILE A 29 -1.42 -1.43 11.19
C ILE A 29 -0.34 -0.64 10.46
N GLY A 30 0.47 0.12 11.20
CA GLY A 30 1.54 0.94 10.62
C GLY A 30 2.61 0.09 9.94
N GLY A 31 3.02 -1.01 10.57
CA GLY A 31 4.03 -1.91 10.02
C GLY A 31 3.59 -2.59 8.72
N ALA A 32 2.34 -3.08 8.64
CA ALA A 32 1.82 -3.61 7.38
C ALA A 32 1.69 -2.54 6.29
N THR A 33 1.16 -1.37 6.65
CA THR A 33 1.01 -0.25 5.71
C THR A 33 2.38 0.15 5.14
N GLU A 34 3.40 0.28 5.99
CA GLU A 34 4.75 0.62 5.56
C GLU A 34 5.33 -0.44 4.62
N LEU A 35 5.24 -1.73 4.97
CA LEU A 35 5.73 -2.81 4.09
C LEU A 35 5.04 -2.79 2.72
N LEU A 36 3.73 -2.57 2.69
CA LEU A 36 2.96 -2.47 1.44
C LEU A 36 3.37 -1.24 0.61
N LEU A 37 3.62 -0.09 1.24
CA LEU A 37 4.10 1.11 0.56
C LEU A 37 5.53 0.94 0.02
N GLN A 38 6.35 0.09 0.65
CA GLN A 38 7.65 -0.33 0.13
C GLN A 38 7.53 -1.37 -1.00
N GLY A 39 6.30 -1.72 -1.43
CA GLY A 39 6.06 -2.67 -2.51
C GLY A 39 6.25 -4.13 -2.12
N VAL A 40 6.35 -4.45 -0.82
CA VAL A 40 6.44 -5.85 -0.37
C VAL A 40 5.14 -6.58 -0.74
N PRO A 41 5.22 -7.75 -1.40
CA PRO A 41 4.03 -8.47 -1.83
C PRO A 41 3.06 -8.78 -0.68
N PRO A 42 1.74 -8.61 -0.88
CA PRO A 42 0.71 -8.87 0.14
C PRO A 42 0.79 -10.24 0.83
N ASP A 43 1.13 -11.30 0.09
CA ASP A 43 1.28 -12.66 0.59
C ASP A 43 2.49 -12.80 1.56
N ILE A 44 3.56 -12.05 1.32
CA ILE A 44 4.69 -11.97 2.25
C ILE A 44 4.30 -11.21 3.51
N VAL A 45 3.65 -10.05 3.37
CA VAL A 45 3.18 -9.25 4.52
C VAL A 45 2.20 -10.04 5.37
N THR A 46 1.29 -10.79 4.76
CA THR A 46 0.35 -11.67 5.47
C THR A 46 1.01 -12.79 6.24
N THR A 47 1.98 -13.45 5.60
CA THR A 47 2.77 -14.51 6.23
C THR A 47 3.55 -13.97 7.43
N GLN A 48 4.16 -12.79 7.28
CA GLN A 48 4.93 -12.13 8.35
C GLN A 48 4.03 -11.68 9.51
N GLY A 49 2.85 -11.12 9.21
CA GLY A 49 1.84 -10.74 10.20
C GLY A 49 1.09 -11.92 10.83
N ARG A 50 1.34 -13.16 10.34
CA ARG A 50 0.65 -14.39 10.75
C ARG A 50 -0.87 -14.30 10.64
N TRP A 51 -1.36 -13.52 9.67
CA TRP A 51 -2.78 -13.42 9.40
C TRP A 51 -3.24 -14.67 8.65
N LYS A 52 -4.19 -15.40 9.25
CA LYS A 52 -4.80 -16.59 8.65
C LYS A 52 -6.06 -16.29 7.85
N SER A 53 -6.56 -15.06 7.94
CA SER A 53 -7.83 -14.63 7.34
C SER A 53 -7.69 -13.32 6.59
N GLN A 54 -8.74 -12.96 5.86
CA GLN A 54 -8.87 -11.69 5.15
C GLN A 54 -8.91 -10.46 6.08
N ALA A 55 -8.86 -10.65 7.41
CA ALA A 55 -8.71 -9.55 8.36
C ALA A 55 -7.48 -8.68 8.08
N PHE A 56 -6.47 -9.19 7.35
CA PHE A 56 -5.36 -8.39 6.84
C PHE A 56 -5.79 -7.21 5.96
N LEU A 57 -6.84 -7.38 5.14
CA LEU A 57 -7.31 -6.33 4.23
C LEU A 57 -7.79 -5.09 5.00
N ASP A 58 -8.31 -5.28 6.21
CA ASP A 58 -8.75 -4.17 7.08
C ASP A 58 -7.58 -3.28 7.54
N TYR A 59 -6.33 -3.74 7.38
CA TYR A 59 -5.12 -3.02 7.79
C TYR A 59 -4.51 -2.22 6.63
N TRP A 60 -5.10 -2.28 5.43
CA TRP A 60 -4.66 -1.52 4.26
C TRP A 60 -5.11 -0.07 4.37
N HIS A 61 -4.41 0.72 5.18
CA HIS A 61 -4.57 2.17 5.12
C HIS A 61 -3.85 2.71 3.88
N GLN A 62 -4.42 3.73 3.23
CA GLN A 62 -3.88 4.33 1.99
C GLN A 62 -3.89 3.40 0.76
N ILE A 63 -4.99 2.65 0.56
CA ILE A 63 -5.22 1.78 -0.61
C ILE A 63 -4.89 2.47 -1.94
N SER A 64 -5.26 3.74 -2.11
CA SER A 64 -5.00 4.50 -3.33
C SER A 64 -3.52 4.64 -3.67
N SER A 65 -2.64 4.63 -2.67
CA SER A 65 -1.18 4.67 -2.85
C SER A 65 -0.58 3.28 -2.99
N ILE A 66 -1.20 2.27 -2.37
CA ILE A 66 -0.74 0.88 -2.37
C ILE A 66 -1.07 0.19 -3.70
N LEU A 67 -2.30 0.31 -4.20
CA LEU A 67 -2.76 -0.42 -5.39
C LEU A 67 -1.91 -0.17 -6.64
N PRO A 68 -1.50 1.07 -6.98
CA PRO A 68 -0.66 1.32 -8.15
C PRO A 68 0.65 0.51 -8.15
N LEU A 69 1.26 0.30 -6.99
CA LEU A 69 2.52 -0.45 -6.86
C LEU A 69 2.38 -1.89 -7.36
N PHE A 70 1.22 -2.51 -7.11
CA PHE A 70 0.98 -3.91 -7.44
C PHE A 70 0.28 -4.10 -8.79
N ILE A 71 -0.54 -3.14 -9.23
CA ILE A 71 -1.18 -3.19 -10.56
C ILE A 71 -0.14 -3.02 -11.65
N SER A 72 0.75 -2.03 -11.55
CA SER A 72 1.79 -1.79 -12.55
C SER A 72 2.79 -2.95 -12.64
N SER A 73 3.11 -3.60 -11.51
CA SER A 73 4.04 -4.74 -11.49
C SER A 73 3.42 -6.05 -12.00
N SER A 74 2.10 -6.22 -11.93
CA SER A 74 1.40 -7.44 -12.36
C SER A 74 0.87 -7.37 -13.80
N ALA A 75 0.91 -6.18 -14.39
CA ALA A 75 0.47 -5.96 -15.74
C ALA A 75 1.42 -6.65 -16.74
N ASN A 76 0.90 -7.65 -17.45
CA ASN A 76 1.61 -8.30 -18.54
C ASN A 76 1.95 -7.25 -19.61
N SER A 77 3.23 -7.02 -19.88
CA SER A 77 3.68 -5.99 -20.82
C SER A 77 3.01 -6.10 -22.19
N ALA A 78 2.72 -7.32 -22.68
CA ALA A 78 2.01 -7.51 -23.94
C ALA A 78 0.54 -7.05 -23.87
N ARG A 79 -0.12 -7.22 -22.72
CA ARG A 79 -1.48 -6.72 -22.51
C ARG A 79 -1.52 -5.20 -22.33
N LEU A 80 -0.51 -4.61 -21.70
CA LEU A 80 -0.40 -3.15 -21.60
C LEU A 80 -0.24 -2.51 -22.99
N LEU A 81 0.69 -3.03 -23.81
CA LEU A 81 0.87 -2.55 -25.18
C LEU A 81 -0.42 -2.69 -26.02
N SER A 82 -1.18 -3.78 -25.82
CA SER A 82 -2.49 -3.94 -26.47
C SER A 82 -3.53 -2.94 -25.98
N LEU A 83 -3.53 -2.58 -24.69
CA LEU A 83 -4.45 -1.58 -24.15
C LEU A 83 -4.09 -0.18 -24.65
N ASP A 84 -2.81 0.16 -24.69
CA ASP A 84 -2.33 1.43 -25.25
C ASP A 84 -2.79 1.57 -26.71
N MET A 85 -2.59 0.52 -27.53
CA MET A 85 -3.05 0.50 -28.92
C MET A 85 -4.58 0.65 -29.05
N ILE A 86 -5.36 0.02 -28.16
CA ILE A 86 -6.83 0.17 -28.14
C ILE A 86 -7.23 1.59 -27.75
N MET A 87 -6.57 2.18 -26.76
CA MET A 87 -6.84 3.54 -26.28
C MET A 87 -6.44 4.59 -27.32
N ASP A 88 -5.33 4.40 -28.03
CA ASP A 88 -4.89 5.24 -29.15
C ASP A 88 -5.89 5.18 -30.31
N ASN A 89 -6.34 3.97 -30.66
CA ASN A 89 -7.35 3.79 -31.71
C ASN A 89 -8.69 4.44 -31.31
N PHE A 90 -9.10 4.31 -30.04
CA PHE A 90 -10.28 4.98 -29.53
C PHE A 90 -10.14 6.51 -29.59
N ALA A 91 -9.02 7.07 -29.15
CA ALA A 91 -8.75 8.51 -29.20
C ALA A 91 -8.75 9.04 -30.65
N CYS A 92 -8.15 8.28 -31.58
CA CYS A 92 -8.18 8.58 -33.00
C CYS A 92 -9.60 8.55 -33.58
N CYS A 93 -10.38 7.50 -33.27
CA CYS A 93 -11.75 7.34 -33.74
C CYS A 93 -12.73 8.38 -33.16
N THR A 94 -12.45 8.91 -31.97
CA THR A 94 -13.34 9.84 -31.25
C THR A 94 -12.90 11.31 -31.31
N ASN A 95 -11.80 11.62 -32.00
CA ASN A 95 -11.24 12.97 -32.16
C ASN A 95 -10.98 13.69 -30.82
N ILE A 96 -10.63 12.92 -29.80
CA ILE A 96 -10.18 13.47 -28.51
C ILE A 96 -8.66 13.64 -28.65
N HIS A 97 -8.22 14.84 -29.04
CA HIS A 97 -6.79 15.16 -29.01
C HIS A 97 -6.29 15.06 -27.56
N THR A 98 -5.60 13.98 -27.23
CA THR A 98 -4.77 13.93 -26.03
C THR A 98 -3.59 14.87 -26.27
N VAL A 99 -3.58 15.96 -25.50
CA VAL A 99 -2.48 16.92 -25.50
C VAL A 99 -1.24 16.19 -24.98
N SER A 100 -0.34 15.81 -25.87
CA SER A 100 0.99 15.33 -25.50
C SER A 100 1.78 16.55 -25.02
N CYS A 101 1.97 16.68 -23.70
CA CYS A 101 2.99 17.57 -23.16
C CYS A 101 4.36 16.91 -23.35
N ALA A 102 5.28 17.68 -23.94
CA ALA A 102 6.70 17.39 -24.05
C ALA A 102 7.41 17.35 -22.69
#